data_AF-A0A7K0LDB3-F1
#
_entry.id   AF-A0A7K0LDB3-F1
#
_cell.length_a   1.000
_cell.length_b   1.000
_cell.length_c   1.000
_cell.angle_alpha   90.00
_cell.angle_beta   90.00
_cell.angle_gamma   90.00
#
_symmetry.space_group_name_H-M   'P 1'
#
loop_
_entity.id
_entity.type
_entity.pdbx_description
1 polymer ?
#
loop_
_entity_poly.entity_id
_entity_poly.type
_entity_poly.pdbx_seq_one_letter_code
_entity_poly.pdbx_strand_id
1 'polypeptide(L)'
;VKGVHLGRARAANAHLKGAPSLPAFERYTGVVWDHLDLSTLTAPQRTRALRSIVVISGLLGAVRADDPTPDYRLKMGARMAPMGLVSRYWHDHLSAVLNKAFAGSTVIDLLPNEHRAAFTADTEKIANYFVVGLNEKTGKAGGHDAKAAKGRLARHILTTCTSPAGALKSLKSFRDPRFVVEID
;
A
#
# COMPACT_ATOMS: atom_id res chain seq x y z
N VAL A 1 -19.26 -1.37 -6.87
CA VAL A 1 -19.06 -1.78 -8.29
C VAL A 1 -20.45 -1.99 -8.88
N LYS A 2 -20.70 -1.62 -10.14
CA LYS A 2 -22.03 -1.71 -10.79
C LYS A 2 -21.94 -2.57 -12.07
N GLY A 3 -23.08 -3.05 -12.57
CA GLY A 3 -23.18 -3.74 -13.86
C GLY A 3 -22.37 -5.04 -13.95
N VAL A 4 -21.83 -5.34 -15.13
CA VAL A 4 -21.04 -6.55 -15.41
C VAL A 4 -19.88 -6.77 -14.43
N HIS A 5 -19.23 -5.67 -13.99
CA HIS A 5 -18.16 -5.74 -13.01
C HIS A 5 -18.64 -6.22 -11.62
N LEU A 6 -19.91 -6.01 -11.26
CA LEU A 6 -20.48 -6.55 -10.03
C LEU A 6 -20.68 -8.07 -10.13
N GLY A 7 -21.14 -8.56 -11.28
CA GLY A 7 -21.28 -9.99 -11.54
C GLY A 7 -19.94 -10.73 -11.41
N ARG A 8 -18.90 -10.22 -12.08
CA ARG A 8 -17.53 -10.75 -11.94
C ARG A 8 -17.04 -10.72 -10.50
N ALA A 9 -17.22 -9.61 -9.79
CA ALA A 9 -16.80 -9.48 -8.40
C ALA A 9 -17.48 -10.50 -7.48
N ARG A 10 -18.78 -10.74 -7.67
CA ARG A 10 -19.52 -11.77 -6.92
C ARG A 10 -19.02 -13.18 -7.24
N ALA A 11 -18.84 -13.49 -8.51
CA ALA A 11 -18.34 -14.80 -8.94
C ALA A 11 -16.94 -15.10 -8.37
N ALA A 12 -16.03 -14.12 -8.42
CA ALA A 12 -14.69 -14.25 -7.84
C ALA A 12 -14.73 -14.44 -6.32
N ASN A 13 -15.47 -13.59 -5.60
CA ASN A 13 -15.58 -13.70 -4.13
C ASN A 13 -16.28 -14.99 -3.66
N ALA A 14 -17.14 -15.59 -4.48
CA ALA A 14 -17.80 -16.85 -4.14
C ALA A 14 -16.87 -18.07 -4.22
N HIS A 15 -15.76 -17.97 -4.97
CA HIS A 15 -14.86 -19.10 -5.26
C HIS A 15 -13.42 -18.83 -4.80
N LEU A 16 -13.23 -18.19 -3.63
CA LEU A 16 -11.89 -17.83 -3.15
C LEU A 16 -11.02 -19.05 -2.75
N LYS A 17 -11.64 -20.10 -2.21
CA LYS A 17 -10.92 -21.29 -1.75
C LYS A 17 -10.41 -22.06 -2.98
N GLY A 18 -9.09 -22.22 -3.07
CA GLY A 18 -8.43 -22.89 -4.21
C GLY A 18 -8.38 -22.07 -5.50
N ALA A 19 -8.74 -20.78 -5.46
CA ALA A 19 -8.65 -19.91 -6.62
C ALA A 19 -7.19 -19.77 -7.09
N PRO A 20 -6.95 -19.73 -8.41
CA PRO A 20 -5.65 -19.32 -8.94
C PRO A 20 -5.25 -17.93 -8.43
N SER A 21 -3.99 -17.82 -8.02
CA SER A 21 -3.41 -16.58 -7.49
C SER A 21 -2.43 -15.95 -8.47
N LEU A 22 -2.29 -14.63 -8.36
CA LEU A 22 -1.15 -13.88 -8.91
C LEU A 22 -0.36 -13.29 -7.73
N PRO A 23 0.94 -12.98 -7.86
CA PRO A 23 1.60 -12.17 -6.85
C PRO A 23 0.89 -10.81 -6.71
N ALA A 24 0.88 -10.23 -5.50
CA ALA A 24 0.10 -9.03 -5.20
C ALA A 24 0.42 -7.85 -6.14
N PHE A 25 1.68 -7.69 -6.56
CA PHE A 25 2.11 -6.62 -7.49
C PHE A 25 1.53 -6.76 -8.91
N GLU A 26 1.11 -7.97 -9.30
CA GLU A 26 0.40 -8.22 -10.57
C GLU A 26 -1.12 -8.20 -10.37
N ARG A 27 -1.59 -8.58 -9.18
CA ARG A 27 -3.02 -8.54 -8.84
C ARG A 27 -3.54 -7.12 -8.67
N TYR A 28 -2.80 -6.28 -7.97
CA TYR A 28 -3.17 -4.89 -7.73
C TYR A 28 -2.63 -4.02 -8.87
N THR A 29 -3.54 -3.45 -9.63
CA THR A 29 -3.22 -2.61 -10.79
C THR A 29 -3.72 -1.18 -10.59
N GLY A 30 -3.28 -0.28 -11.47
CA GLY A 30 -3.76 1.09 -11.57
C GLY A 30 -2.70 2.12 -11.20
N VAL A 31 -3.10 3.39 -11.30
CA VAL A 31 -2.20 4.57 -11.39
C VAL A 31 -0.98 4.57 -10.46
N VAL A 32 -1.12 4.14 -9.20
CA VAL A 32 0.03 4.08 -8.27
C VAL A 32 1.07 3.04 -8.75
N TRP A 33 0.62 1.83 -9.11
CA TRP A 33 1.48 0.76 -9.61
C TRP A 33 2.05 1.10 -10.99
N ASP A 34 1.23 1.70 -11.86
CA ASP A 34 1.64 2.10 -13.21
C ASP A 34 2.81 3.11 -13.15
N HIS A 35 2.77 4.07 -12.21
CA HIS A 35 3.84 5.05 -12.03
C HIS A 35 4.97 4.60 -11.10
N LEU A 36 4.76 3.55 -10.30
CA LEU A 36 5.84 2.84 -9.61
C LEU A 36 6.73 2.11 -10.63
N ASP A 37 6.09 1.54 -11.66
CA ASP A 37 6.72 0.93 -12.82
C ASP A 37 7.77 -0.13 -12.42
N LEU A 38 7.32 -1.12 -11.63
CA LEU A 38 8.18 -2.13 -11.02
C LEU A 38 8.98 -2.95 -12.04
N SER A 39 8.44 -3.17 -13.24
CA SER A 39 9.07 -3.98 -14.28
C SER A 39 10.33 -3.34 -14.86
N THR A 40 10.49 -2.01 -14.75
CA THR A 40 11.68 -1.30 -15.24
C THR A 40 12.76 -1.10 -14.19
N LEU A 41 12.54 -1.56 -12.97
CA LEU A 41 13.57 -1.54 -11.92
C LEU A 41 14.68 -2.56 -12.21
N THR A 42 15.90 -2.25 -11.79
CA THR A 42 17.00 -3.23 -11.84
C THR A 42 16.68 -4.43 -10.95
N ALA A 43 17.30 -5.59 -11.20
CA ALA A 43 17.02 -6.79 -10.42
C ALA A 43 17.18 -6.58 -8.89
N PRO A 44 18.26 -5.93 -8.38
CA PRO A 44 18.38 -5.64 -6.94
C PRO A 44 17.27 -4.73 -6.41
N GLN A 45 16.88 -3.71 -7.17
CA GLN A 45 15.80 -2.79 -6.79
C GLN A 45 14.45 -3.50 -6.75
N ARG A 46 14.18 -4.37 -7.73
CA ARG A 46 12.95 -5.18 -7.79
C ARG A 46 12.90 -6.17 -6.63
N THR A 47 13.97 -6.92 -6.36
CA THR A 47 14.04 -7.84 -5.21
C THR A 47 13.76 -7.11 -3.90
N ARG A 48 14.34 -5.93 -3.71
CA ARG A 48 14.06 -5.10 -2.54
C ARG A 48 12.59 -4.69 -2.50
N ALA A 49 12.04 -4.20 -3.61
CA ALA A 49 10.65 -3.76 -3.70
C ALA A 49 9.66 -4.86 -3.31
N LEU A 50 9.86 -6.07 -3.84
CA LEU A 50 9.01 -7.22 -3.54
C LEU A 50 9.03 -7.57 -2.05
N ARG A 51 10.19 -7.49 -1.40
CA ARG A 51 10.35 -7.77 0.03
C ARG A 51 9.86 -6.66 0.96
N SER A 52 9.85 -5.41 0.51
CA SER A 52 9.58 -4.24 1.36
C SER A 52 8.18 -3.64 1.19
N ILE A 53 7.53 -3.83 0.04
CA ILE A 53 6.19 -3.30 -0.20
C ILE A 53 5.18 -4.20 0.50
N VAL A 54 4.39 -3.60 1.40
CA VAL A 54 3.23 -4.22 2.03
C VAL A 54 1.96 -3.52 1.57
N VAL A 55 0.99 -4.30 1.09
CA VAL A 55 -0.33 -3.83 0.68
C VAL A 55 -1.36 -4.22 1.73
N ILE A 56 -2.03 -3.23 2.30
CA ILE A 56 -3.17 -3.45 3.20
C ILE A 56 -4.37 -3.88 2.36
N SER A 57 -4.83 -5.11 2.57
CA SER A 57 -5.78 -5.83 1.74
C SER A 57 -7.11 -6.05 2.48
N GLY A 58 -8.23 -5.64 1.88
CA GLY A 58 -9.54 -5.85 2.48
C GLY A 58 -9.89 -7.33 2.74
N LEU A 59 -9.40 -8.26 1.88
CA LEU A 59 -9.66 -9.69 2.04
C LEU A 59 -8.59 -10.41 2.87
N LEU A 60 -7.33 -10.06 2.68
CA LEU A 60 -6.20 -10.82 3.23
C LEU A 60 -5.54 -10.13 4.44
N GLY A 61 -6.08 -8.98 4.87
CA GLY A 61 -5.49 -8.14 5.90
C GLY A 61 -4.28 -7.35 5.38
N ALA A 62 -3.16 -8.03 5.17
CA ALA A 62 -1.94 -7.46 4.62
C ALA A 62 -1.17 -8.51 3.83
N VAL A 63 -0.57 -8.10 2.71
CA VAL A 63 0.24 -8.95 1.84
C VAL A 63 1.51 -8.24 1.40
N ARG A 64 2.61 -8.96 1.25
CA ARG A 64 3.80 -8.47 0.53
C ARG A 64 3.51 -8.41 -0.96
N ALA A 65 4.31 -7.62 -1.68
CA ALA A 65 4.15 -7.46 -3.12
C ALA A 65 4.24 -8.80 -3.88
N ASP A 66 5.00 -9.78 -3.40
CA ASP A 66 5.15 -11.11 -4.02
C ASP A 66 4.18 -12.18 -3.47
N ASP A 67 3.35 -11.86 -2.49
CA ASP A 67 2.45 -12.85 -1.88
C ASP A 67 1.32 -13.29 -2.85
N PRO A 68 0.95 -14.59 -2.86
CA PRO A 68 -0.16 -15.10 -3.64
C PRO A 68 -1.50 -14.42 -3.29
N THR A 69 -2.11 -13.79 -4.29
CA THR A 69 -3.35 -13.02 -4.14
C THR A 69 -4.40 -13.48 -5.17
N PRO A 70 -5.54 -14.04 -4.72
CA PRO A 70 -6.62 -14.46 -5.62
C PRO A 70 -7.30 -13.25 -6.28
N ASP A 71 -8.09 -13.48 -7.33
CA ASP A 71 -8.99 -12.43 -7.82
C ASP A 71 -10.11 -12.22 -6.78
N TYR A 72 -10.29 -10.99 -6.33
CA TYR A 72 -11.34 -10.66 -5.37
C TYR A 72 -11.70 -9.18 -5.45
N ARG A 73 -12.86 -8.84 -4.89
CA ARG A 73 -13.29 -7.45 -4.70
C ARG A 73 -13.86 -7.24 -3.31
N LEU A 74 -13.03 -6.71 -2.42
CA LEU A 74 -13.44 -6.27 -1.09
C LEU A 74 -12.62 -5.03 -0.71
N LYS A 75 -13.30 -3.89 -0.52
CA LYS A 75 -12.65 -2.64 -0.09
C LYS A 75 -12.43 -2.66 1.42
N MET A 76 -11.37 -2.00 1.88
CA MET A 76 -11.06 -1.90 3.31
C MET A 76 -12.14 -1.13 4.10
N GLY A 77 -12.78 -0.13 3.49
CA GLY A 77 -13.90 0.62 4.05
C GLY A 77 -15.28 -0.01 3.77
N ALA A 78 -15.35 -1.23 3.26
CA ALA A 78 -16.64 -1.91 3.08
C ALA A 78 -17.24 -2.30 4.44
N ARG A 79 -18.57 -2.33 4.52
CA ARG A 79 -19.31 -2.92 5.65
C ARG A 79 -19.87 -4.27 5.24
N MET A 80 -19.63 -5.29 6.05
CA MET A 80 -20.07 -6.66 5.82
C MET A 80 -20.75 -7.18 7.08
N ALA A 81 -22.00 -7.63 6.98
CA ALA A 81 -22.65 -8.29 8.11
C ALA A 81 -22.16 -9.75 8.24
N PRO A 82 -21.97 -10.28 9.47
CA PRO A 82 -22.08 -9.59 10.77
C PRO A 82 -20.79 -8.85 11.20
N MET A 83 -19.73 -8.90 10.40
CA MET A 83 -18.37 -8.43 10.74
C MET A 83 -18.19 -6.91 10.93
N GLY A 84 -19.14 -6.10 10.48
CA GLY A 84 -19.05 -4.64 10.54
C GLY A 84 -18.12 -4.05 9.47
N LEU A 85 -17.37 -3.00 9.84
CA LEU A 85 -16.42 -2.34 8.93
C LEU A 85 -15.16 -3.20 8.78
N VAL A 86 -14.74 -3.51 7.55
CA VAL A 86 -13.62 -4.42 7.28
C VAL A 86 -12.31 -3.93 7.92
N SER A 87 -12.02 -2.63 7.93
CA SER A 87 -10.85 -2.09 8.65
C SER A 87 -10.87 -2.37 10.15
N ARG A 88 -12.04 -2.25 10.80
CA ARG A 88 -12.18 -2.57 12.23
C ARG A 88 -12.07 -4.07 12.49
N TYR A 89 -12.65 -4.89 11.60
CA TYR A 89 -12.52 -6.34 11.69
C TYR A 89 -11.04 -6.78 11.70
N TRP A 90 -10.20 -6.15 10.88
CA TRP A 90 -8.77 -6.45 10.81
C TRP A 90 -7.92 -5.78 11.89
N HIS A 91 -8.42 -4.76 12.58
CA HIS A 91 -7.62 -3.84 13.37
C HIS A 91 -6.64 -4.51 14.34
N ASP A 92 -7.15 -5.34 15.25
CA ASP A 92 -6.33 -5.91 16.32
C ASP A 92 -5.37 -6.97 15.77
N HIS A 93 -5.82 -7.78 14.80
CA HIS A 93 -5.00 -8.78 14.14
C HIS A 93 -3.83 -8.15 13.36
N LEU A 94 -4.10 -7.10 12.58
CA LEU A 94 -3.05 -6.40 11.84
C LEU A 94 -2.13 -5.61 12.75
N SER A 95 -2.65 -4.95 13.79
CA SER A 95 -1.82 -4.25 14.76
C SER A 95 -0.82 -5.21 15.42
N ALA A 96 -1.26 -6.38 15.85
CA ALA A 96 -0.37 -7.37 16.46
C ALA A 96 0.70 -7.89 15.47
N VAL A 97 0.29 -8.29 14.26
CA VAL A 97 1.20 -8.91 13.26
C VAL A 97 2.17 -7.88 12.68
N LEU A 98 1.69 -6.70 12.31
CA LEU A 98 2.52 -5.68 11.66
C LEU A 98 3.51 -5.07 12.64
N ASN A 99 3.12 -4.77 13.88
CA ASN A 99 4.06 -4.23 14.88
C ASN A 99 5.16 -5.23 15.23
N LYS A 100 4.86 -6.54 15.22
CA LYS A 100 5.88 -7.59 15.34
C LYS A 100 6.79 -7.63 14.11
N ALA A 101 6.23 -7.56 12.91
CA ALA A 101 6.98 -7.64 11.66
C ALA A 101 7.86 -6.41 11.39
N PHE A 102 7.44 -5.23 11.88
CA PHE A 102 8.11 -3.94 11.68
C PHE A 102 9.04 -3.55 12.83
N ALA A 103 9.16 -4.39 13.87
CA ALA A 103 10.04 -4.13 14.99
C ALA A 103 11.47 -3.82 14.52
N GLY A 104 12.04 -2.71 14.99
CA GLY A 104 13.38 -2.24 14.60
C GLY A 104 13.52 -1.76 13.16
N SER A 105 12.44 -1.73 12.37
CA SER A 105 12.46 -1.33 10.97
C SER A 105 12.15 0.16 10.79
N THR A 106 12.54 0.71 9.64
CA THR A 106 12.01 1.99 9.15
C THR A 106 10.81 1.73 8.26
N VAL A 107 9.66 2.28 8.62
CA VAL A 107 8.39 2.15 7.89
C VAL A 107 8.04 3.50 7.24
N ILE A 108 7.67 3.45 5.97
CA ILE A 108 7.16 4.60 5.22
C ILE A 108 5.70 4.29 4.87
N ASP A 109 4.79 4.99 5.54
CA ASP A 109 3.35 4.83 5.38
C ASP A 109 2.83 5.74 4.25
N LEU A 110 2.59 5.12 3.09
CA LEU A 110 1.94 5.74 1.94
C LEU A 110 0.42 5.45 1.88
N LEU A 111 -0.21 5.00 2.96
CA LEU A 111 -1.61 4.57 2.94
C LEU A 111 -2.56 5.77 2.86
N PRO A 112 -3.71 5.63 2.18
CA PRO A 112 -4.84 6.51 2.43
C PRO A 112 -5.47 6.21 3.79
N ASN A 113 -6.15 7.19 4.40
CA ASN A 113 -6.76 7.07 5.74
C ASN A 113 -7.66 5.82 5.90
N GLU A 114 -8.42 5.46 4.87
CA GLU A 114 -9.27 4.26 4.88
C GLU A 114 -8.49 2.97 5.17
N HIS A 115 -7.25 2.86 4.68
CA HIS A 115 -6.42 1.67 4.86
C HIS A 115 -5.58 1.77 6.13
N ARG A 116 -5.10 2.98 6.48
CA ARG A 116 -4.42 3.23 7.75
C ARG A 116 -5.28 2.88 8.96
N ALA A 117 -6.60 3.08 8.88
CA ALA A 117 -7.54 2.70 9.93
C ALA A 117 -7.62 1.18 10.22
N ALA A 118 -6.95 0.34 9.43
CA ALA A 118 -6.94 -1.11 9.63
C ALA A 118 -5.87 -1.59 10.62
N PHE A 119 -5.01 -0.71 11.16
CA PHE A 119 -4.08 -1.03 12.23
C PHE A 119 -3.61 0.22 12.96
N THR A 120 -3.04 0.06 14.15
CA THR A 120 -2.31 1.12 14.85
C THR A 120 -0.83 0.74 14.94
N ALA A 121 0.03 1.62 14.45
CA ALA A 121 1.48 1.45 14.53
C ALA A 121 1.97 1.68 15.96
N ASP A 122 2.83 0.79 16.45
CA ASP A 122 3.53 0.90 17.73
C ASP A 122 4.89 1.55 17.49
N THR A 123 4.96 2.87 17.70
CA THR A 123 6.16 3.69 17.49
C THR A 123 7.25 3.46 18.53
N GLU A 124 6.98 2.70 19.61
CA GLU A 124 8.03 2.27 20.54
C GLU A 124 8.80 1.06 20.00
N LYS A 125 8.14 0.21 19.20
CA LYS A 125 8.77 -0.96 18.55
C LYS A 125 9.37 -0.65 17.19
N ILE A 126 8.75 0.26 16.44
CA ILE A 126 9.19 0.64 15.10
C ILE A 126 10.27 1.71 15.22
N ALA A 127 11.44 1.50 14.59
CA ALA A 127 12.58 2.40 14.76
C ALA A 127 12.32 3.80 14.16
N ASN A 128 11.67 3.85 12.99
CA ASN A 128 11.20 5.10 12.39
C ASN A 128 9.87 4.85 11.68
N TYR A 129 8.84 5.65 11.95
CA TYR A 129 7.55 5.56 11.28
C TYR A 129 7.22 6.91 10.63
N PHE A 130 7.30 6.98 9.31
CA PHE A 130 7.02 8.20 8.55
C PHE A 130 5.64 8.11 7.91
N VAL A 131 4.70 8.97 8.31
CA VAL A 131 3.41 9.09 7.62
C VAL A 131 3.59 10.11 6.50
N VAL A 132 3.38 9.68 5.25
CA VAL A 132 3.75 10.50 4.09
C VAL A 132 2.53 10.91 3.28
N GLY A 133 2.30 12.22 3.25
CA GLY A 133 1.32 12.92 2.44
C GLY A 133 1.91 13.47 1.14
N LEU A 134 1.03 13.77 0.17
CA LEU A 134 1.37 14.51 -1.04
C LEU A 134 0.36 15.64 -1.22
N ASN A 135 0.84 16.87 -1.03
CA ASN A 135 0.04 18.07 -1.19
C ASN A 135 0.30 18.69 -2.56
N GLU A 136 -0.77 19.05 -3.26
CA GLU A 136 -0.63 19.81 -4.50
C GLU A 136 -0.17 21.23 -4.16
N LYS A 137 0.85 21.73 -4.86
CA LYS A 137 1.43 23.07 -4.64
C LYS A 137 0.40 24.20 -4.78
N THR A 138 -0.67 23.96 -5.53
CA THR A 138 -1.76 24.92 -5.77
C THR A 138 -2.85 24.89 -4.70
N GLY A 139 -2.81 23.93 -3.77
CA GLY A 139 -3.83 23.72 -2.74
C GLY A 139 -5.12 23.03 -3.22
N LYS A 140 -5.19 22.59 -4.49
CA LYS A 140 -6.34 21.83 -5.01
C LYS A 140 -6.27 20.35 -4.62
N ALA A 141 -7.43 19.70 -4.59
CA ALA A 141 -7.53 18.28 -4.29
C ALA A 141 -6.93 17.45 -5.44
N GLY A 142 -5.77 16.82 -5.19
CA GLY A 142 -5.10 15.96 -6.16
C GLY A 142 -5.87 14.67 -6.40
N GLY A 143 -6.52 14.56 -7.56
CA GLY A 143 -7.24 13.37 -8.00
C GLY A 143 -6.31 12.25 -8.50
N HIS A 144 -6.42 11.89 -9.78
CA HIS A 144 -5.55 10.90 -10.41
C HIS A 144 -4.06 11.29 -10.35
N ASP A 145 -3.76 12.58 -10.42
CA ASP A 145 -2.39 13.09 -10.39
C ASP A 145 -1.67 12.82 -9.07
N ALA A 146 -2.39 12.85 -7.93
CA ALA A 146 -1.80 12.51 -6.64
C ALA A 146 -1.45 11.02 -6.54
N LYS A 147 -2.26 10.14 -7.16
CA LYS A 147 -1.92 8.70 -7.26
C LYS A 147 -0.69 8.48 -8.11
N ALA A 148 -0.57 9.21 -9.22
CA ALA A 148 0.61 9.15 -10.09
C ALA A 148 1.86 9.63 -9.34
N ALA A 149 1.76 10.75 -8.62
CA ALA A 149 2.85 11.26 -7.79
C ALA A 149 3.23 10.28 -6.67
N LYS A 150 2.25 9.59 -6.05
CA LYS A 150 2.51 8.53 -5.06
C LYS A 150 3.28 7.36 -5.66
N GLY A 151 2.94 6.93 -6.87
CA GLY A 151 3.69 5.91 -7.59
C GLY A 151 5.13 6.33 -7.87
N ARG A 152 5.32 7.55 -8.38
CA ARG A 152 6.66 8.14 -8.60
C ARG A 152 7.47 8.27 -7.31
N LEU A 153 6.84 8.65 -6.19
CA LEU A 153 7.48 8.74 -4.88
C LEU A 153 7.93 7.36 -4.39
N ALA A 154 7.07 6.35 -4.48
CA ALA A 154 7.42 4.98 -4.12
C ALA A 154 8.61 4.48 -4.97
N ARG A 155 8.61 4.76 -6.27
CA ARG A 155 9.75 4.47 -7.16
C ARG A 155 11.02 5.17 -6.70
N HIS A 156 10.94 6.47 -6.43
CA HIS A 156 12.06 7.28 -5.97
C HIS A 156 12.69 6.74 -4.68
N ILE A 157 11.87 6.30 -3.73
CA ILE A 157 12.34 5.67 -2.49
C ILE A 157 13.09 4.37 -2.81
N LEU A 158 12.54 3.53 -3.67
CA LEU A 158 13.15 2.25 -4.04
C LEU A 158 14.49 2.41 -4.77
N THR A 159 14.66 3.49 -5.54
CA THR A 159 15.88 3.75 -6.32
C THR A 159 16.94 4.55 -5.57
N THR A 160 16.56 5.39 -4.60
CA THR A 160 17.50 6.31 -3.92
C THR A 160 17.79 5.98 -2.46
N CYS A 161 16.88 5.30 -1.77
CA CYS A 161 17.08 4.94 -0.35
C CYS A 161 17.87 3.63 -0.26
N THR A 162 19.17 3.64 -0.01
CA THR A 162 19.99 2.41 0.06
C THR A 162 20.10 1.81 1.47
N SER A 163 19.63 2.52 2.50
CA SER A 163 19.64 2.06 3.90
C SER A 163 18.48 2.65 4.70
N PRO A 164 18.05 2.03 5.83
CA PRO A 164 16.99 2.56 6.68
C PRO A 164 17.23 3.99 7.17
N ALA A 165 18.49 4.33 7.53
CA ALA A 165 18.87 5.68 7.95
C ALA A 165 18.77 6.72 6.82
N GLY A 166 18.82 6.29 5.56
CA GLY A 166 18.68 7.15 4.39
C GLY A 166 17.22 7.50 4.03
N ALA A 167 16.23 6.92 4.69
CA ALA A 167 14.81 7.05 4.31
C ALA A 167 14.33 8.51 4.30
N LEU A 168 14.58 9.26 5.39
CA LEU A 168 14.16 10.66 5.48
C LEU A 168 14.84 11.53 4.40
N LYS A 169 16.13 11.30 4.14
CA LYS A 169 16.88 11.99 3.08
C LYS A 169 16.28 11.69 1.70
N SER A 170 15.96 10.43 1.43
CA SER A 170 15.32 10.00 0.19
C SER A 170 13.96 10.70 0.01
N LEU A 171 13.09 10.68 1.03
CA LEU A 171 11.80 11.37 1.02
C LEU A 171 11.95 12.88 0.72
N LYS A 172 12.84 13.56 1.44
CA LYS A 172 13.10 15.01 1.24
C LYS A 172 13.74 15.36 -0.10
N SER A 173 14.39 14.40 -0.75
CA SER A 173 15.01 14.59 -2.08
C SER A 173 14.04 14.41 -3.24
N PHE A 174 12.83 13.89 -2.99
CA PHE A 174 11.82 13.73 -4.04
C PHE A 174 11.42 15.10 -4.62
N ARG A 175 11.29 15.16 -5.94
CA ARG A 175 10.86 16.35 -6.67
C ARG A 175 9.75 15.94 -7.63
N ASP A 176 8.65 16.65 -7.56
CA ASP A 176 7.52 16.51 -8.48
C ASP A 176 7.09 17.91 -8.95
N PRO A 177 6.69 18.07 -10.22
CA PRO A 177 6.26 19.37 -10.74
C PRO A 177 5.07 19.93 -9.96
N ARG A 178 4.14 19.09 -9.51
CA ARG A 178 2.85 19.51 -8.95
C ARG A 178 2.71 19.23 -7.46
N PHE A 179 3.39 18.21 -6.94
CA PHE A 179 3.23 17.77 -5.56
C PHE A 179 4.47 18.03 -4.71
N VAL A 180 4.24 18.24 -3.41
CA VAL A 180 5.27 18.30 -2.37
C VAL A 180 4.98 17.21 -1.35
N VAL A 181 6.04 16.58 -0.87
CA VAL A 181 5.97 15.56 0.18
C VAL A 181 5.79 16.24 1.53
N GLU A 182 4.79 15.80 2.27
CA GLU A 182 4.57 16.11 3.68
C GLU A 182 4.90 14.85 4.49
N ILE A 183 5.55 15.02 5.63
CA ILE A 183 6.01 13.92 6.48
C ILE A 183 5.66 14.26 7.92
N ASP A 184 4.81 13.43 8.52
CA ASP A 184 4.54 13.42 9.96
C ASP A 184 5.34 12.30 10.64
#